data_AF-A0A366MB04-F1
#
_entry.id   AF-A0A366MB04-F1
#
_cell.length_a   1.000
_cell.length_b   1.000
_cell.length_c   1.000
_cell.angle_alpha   90.00
_cell.angle_beta   90.00
_cell.angle_gamma   90.00
#
_symmetry.space_group_name_H-M   'P 1'
#
loop_
_entity.id
_entity.type
_entity.pdbx_description
1 polymer ?
#
loop_
_entity_poly.entity_id
_entity_poly.type
_entity_poly.pdbx_seq_one_letter_code
_entity_poly.pdbx_strand_id
1 'polypeptide(L)' 'MTETSKSSEIGNLLGLKTNHVSANLKELKEMGIIQYLNEDKKKGRLYCITSRSKTILGLL' A
#
# COMPACT_ATOMS: atom_id res chain seq x y z
N MET A 1 -4.83 14.97 -5.86
CA MET A 1 -5.49 13.64 -5.84
C MET A 1 -4.53 12.68 -5.18
N THR A 2 -4.94 11.98 -4.12
CA THR A 2 -4.09 10.96 -3.48
C THR A 2 -4.35 9.65 -4.22
N GLU A 3 -3.33 9.10 -4.86
CA GLU A 3 -3.47 7.83 -5.59
C GLU A 3 -3.59 6.67 -4.59
N THR A 4 -4.55 5.79 -4.81
CA THR A 4 -4.88 4.69 -3.90
C THR A 4 -5.08 3.41 -4.68
N SER A 5 -4.63 2.29 -4.13
CA SER A 5 -4.85 0.98 -4.76
C SER A 5 -5.16 -0.09 -3.74
N LYS A 6 -5.91 -1.12 -4.15
CA LYS A 6 -6.14 -2.35 -3.39
C LYS A 6 -5.01 -3.34 -3.63
N SER A 7 -4.79 -4.26 -2.68
CA SER A 7 -3.78 -5.32 -2.83
C SER A 7 -4.02 -6.23 -4.05
N SER A 8 -5.28 -6.45 -4.45
CA SER A 8 -5.63 -7.20 -5.67
C SER A 8 -5.26 -6.47 -6.95
N GLU A 9 -5.43 -5.15 -6.98
CA GLU A 9 -5.10 -4.31 -8.14
C GLU A 9 -3.58 -4.26 -8.32
N ILE A 10 -2.84 -4.07 -7.22
CA ILE A 10 -1.38 -4.12 -7.19
C ILE A 10 -0.88 -5.51 -7.63
N GLY A 11 -1.48 -6.59 -7.12
CA GLY A 11 -1.11 -7.96 -7.49
C GLY A 11 -1.32 -8.24 -8.98
N ASN A 12 -2.45 -7.83 -9.55
CA ASN A 12 -2.71 -7.99 -10.98
C ASN A 12 -1.71 -7.20 -11.84
N LEU A 13 -1.37 -5.97 -11.44
CA LEU A 13 -0.41 -5.14 -12.16
C LEU A 13 1.01 -5.74 -12.15
N LEU A 14 1.42 -6.32 -11.03
CA LEU A 14 2.76 -6.89 -10.85
C LEU A 14 2.86 -8.38 -11.22
N GLY A 15 1.76 -9.03 -11.60
CA GLY A 15 1.71 -10.48 -11.83
C GLY A 15 1.95 -11.31 -10.55
N LEU A 16 1.66 -10.75 -9.37
CA LEU A 16 1.87 -11.38 -8.07
C LEU A 16 0.56 -11.87 -7.46
N LYS A 17 0.61 -12.99 -6.72
CA LYS A 17 -0.56 -13.42 -5.93
C LYS A 17 -0.86 -12.39 -4.84
N THR A 18 -2.13 -12.02 -4.71
CA THR A 18 -2.65 -11.06 -3.72
C THR A 18 -2.18 -11.32 -2.29
N ASN A 19 -1.96 -12.58 -1.91
CA ASN A 19 -1.49 -12.95 -0.57
C ASN A 19 -0.05 -12.48 -0.30
N HIS A 20 0.85 -12.61 -1.28
CA HIS A 20 2.23 -12.10 -1.16
C HIS A 20 2.24 -10.58 -1.10
N VAL A 21 1.44 -9.94 -1.96
CA VAL A 21 1.28 -8.48 -1.94
C VAL A 21 0.77 -8.00 -0.58
N SER A 22 -0.24 -8.67 -0.02
CA SER A 22 -0.81 -8.30 1.28
C SER A 22 0.18 -8.44 2.43
N ALA A 23 1.06 -9.45 2.40
CA ALA A 23 2.13 -9.63 3.37
C ALA A 23 3.16 -8.48 3.27
N ASN A 24 3.68 -8.21 2.06
CA ASN A 24 4.65 -7.14 1.84
C ASN A 24 4.09 -5.75 2.20
N LEU A 25 2.84 -5.47 1.83
CA LEU A 25 2.19 -4.20 2.18
C LEU A 25 2.02 -4.04 3.70
N LYS A 26 1.84 -5.13 4.45
CA LYS A 26 1.77 -5.06 5.92
C LYS A 26 3.11 -4.61 6.50
N GLU A 27 4.22 -5.19 6.04
CA GLU A 27 5.58 -4.81 6.47
C GLU A 27 5.89 -3.35 6.11
N LEU A 28 5.56 -2.92 4.89
CA LEU A 28 5.72 -1.53 4.46
C LEU A 28 4.91 -0.55 5.33
N LYS A 29 3.72 -0.96 5.79
CA LYS A 29 2.93 -0.16 6.73
C LYS A 29 3.63 -0.06 8.08
N GLU A 30 4.14 -1.17 8.60
CA GLU A 30 4.88 -1.20 9.88
C GLU A 30 6.14 -0.33 9.82
N MET A 31 6.78 -0.22 8.66
CA MET A 31 7.89 0.70 8.40
C MET A 31 7.45 2.18 8.20
N GLY A 32 6.15 2.48 8.20
CA GLY A 32 5.61 3.82 7.98
C GLY A 32 5.74 4.32 6.54
N ILE A 33 5.92 3.42 5.58
CA ILE A 33 6.05 3.73 4.15
C ILE A 33 4.67 3.90 3.50
N ILE A 34 3.71 3.08 3.92
CA ILE A 34 2.32 3.18 3.46
C ILE A 34 1.36 3.26 4.64
N GLN A 35 0.14 3.69 4.37
CA GLN A 35 -0.93 3.71 5.36
C GLN A 35 -2.25 3.17 4.77
N TYR A 36 -3.13 2.71 5.65
CA TYR A 36 -4.51 2.41 5.29
C TYR A 36 -5.31 3.71 5.27
N LEU A 37 -6.15 3.90 4.25
CA LEU A 37 -7.16 4.96 4.25
C LEU A 37 -8.47 4.53 4.91
N ASN A 38 -8.68 3.23 5.07
CA ASN A 38 -9.87 2.61 5.66
C ASN A 38 -9.48 1.55 6.70
N GLU A 39 -8.87 2.00 7.79
CA GLU A 39 -8.43 1.18 8.94
C GLU A 39 -9.50 0.22 9.46
N ASP A 40 -10.77 0.64 9.43
CA ASP A 40 -11.94 -0.09 9.90
C ASP A 40 -12.28 -1.34 9.07
N LYS A 41 -11.77 -1.43 7.83
CA LYS A 41 -12.11 -2.53 6.92
C LYS A 41 -11.14 -3.71 7.08
N LYS A 42 -11.71 -4.90 7.28
CA LYS A 42 -10.96 -6.18 7.24
C LYS A 42 -10.66 -6.68 5.82
N LYS A 43 -11.49 -6.32 4.83
CA LYS A 43 -11.33 -6.68 3.40
C LYS A 43 -11.44 -5.44 2.53
N GLY A 44 -10.74 -5.41 1.39
CA GLY A 44 -10.78 -4.28 0.45
C GLY A 44 -10.07 -3.02 0.97
N ARG A 45 -8.97 -3.20 1.70
CA ARG A 45 -8.16 -2.08 2.20
C ARG A 45 -7.59 -1.27 1.04
N LEU A 46 -7.61 0.04 1.21
CA LEU A 46 -7.03 1.01 0.30
C LEU A 46 -5.70 1.48 0.90
N TYR A 47 -4.66 1.37 0.09
CA TYR A 47 -3.30 1.70 0.46
C TYR A 47 -2.89 3.00 -0.23
N CYS A 48 -2.17 3.86 0.48
CA CYS A 48 -1.50 5.02 -0.10
C CYS A 48 -0.11 5.22 0.53
N ILE A 49 0.78 5.87 -0.21
CA ILE A 49 2.12 6.23 0.26
C ILE A 49 2.06 7.38 1.27
N THR A 50 2.91 7.34 2.30
CA THR A 50 3.04 8.40 3.29
C THR A 50 3.97 9.51 2.82
N SER A 51 4.03 10.63 3.53
CA SER A 51 5.02 11.69 3.28
C SER A 51 6.46 11.17 3.42
N ARG A 52 6.71 10.28 4.38
CA ARG A 52 8.03 9.63 4.57
C ARG A 52 8.48 8.92 3.29
N SER A 53 7.57 8.21 2.63
CA SER A 53 7.87 7.52 1.37
C SER A 53 8.19 8.46 0.24
N LYS A 54 7.48 9.58 0.15
CA LYS A 54 7.78 10.60 -0.86
C LYS A 54 9.20 11.14 -0.70
N THR A 55 9.64 11.39 0.53
CA THR A 55 11.03 11.77 0.82
C THR A 55 12.03 10.68 0.44
N ILE A 56 11.75 9.41 0.77
CA ILE A 56 12.63 8.28 0.42
C ILE A 56 12.75 8.11 -1.10
N LEU A 57 11.65 8.31 -1.83
CA LEU A 57 11.59 8.21 -3.28
C LEU A 57 12.09 9.47 -4.01
N GLY A 58 12.48 10.53 -3.28
CA GLY A 58 12.91 11.81 -3.87
C GLY A 58 11.80 12.57 -4.61
N LEU A 59 10.54 12.30 -4.27
CA LEU A 59 9.35 12.97 -4.83
C LEU A 59 8.96 14.26 -4.07
N LEU A 60 9.67 14.56 -2.97
CA LEU A 60 9.61 15.74 -2.12
C LEU A 60 11.02 16.03 -1.64
#